data_AF-A0A229GCQ6-F1
#
_entry.id   AF-A0A229GCQ6-F1
#
_cell.length_a   1.000
_cell.length_b   1.000
_cell.length_c   1.000
_cell.angle_alpha   90.00
_cell.angle_beta   90.00
_cell.angle_gamma   90.00
#
_symmetry.space_group_name_H-M   'P 1'
#
loop_
_entity.id
_entity.type
_entity.pdbx_description
1 polymer ?
#
loop_
_entity_poly.entity_id
_entity_poly.type
_entity_poly.pdbx_seq_one_letter_code
_entity_poly.pdbx_strand_id
1 'polypeptide(L)'
;SSAGSHDVFVVMVRTGGAGPKGISAFVVDADSAGIEYGKNEHKMGWKAQPTRTISFKDVKVPIENLIGEEGQGFRIAMKGLDGGRINIGICAVGTAQAALETATNYVQERSQFGSPIATLQSVQFKLADMLTQTITARQMLYLAANKVDNNDAQASTYCAMAKRLSTDLCFDVANEALQLHGGYGYLNEYPLERHVRDLRVHQILEGTNEIMRVIVSRQLLQDDALSQLR
;
A
#
# COMPACT_ATOMS: atom_id res chain seq x y z
N SER A 1 11.00 -4.63 -4.19
CA SER A 1 10.62 -5.96 -3.70
C SER A 1 10.87 -7.02 -4.74
N SER A 2 10.97 -8.29 -4.34
CA SER A 2 11.20 -9.48 -5.17
C SER A 2 12.57 -9.58 -5.85
N ALA A 3 13.55 -8.81 -5.38
CA ALA A 3 14.92 -8.83 -5.90
C ALA A 3 15.55 -10.24 -5.78
N GLY A 4 16.17 -10.70 -6.86
CA GLY A 4 16.70 -12.08 -7.00
C GLY A 4 15.70 -13.09 -7.58
N SER A 5 14.54 -12.64 -8.05
CA SER A 5 13.53 -13.47 -8.74
C SER A 5 12.89 -12.73 -9.93
N HIS A 6 13.54 -11.67 -10.42
CA HIS A 6 13.10 -10.86 -11.54
C HIS A 6 13.96 -11.15 -12.76
N ASP A 7 13.37 -11.03 -13.95
CA ASP A 7 14.11 -11.05 -15.21
C ASP A 7 14.62 -9.65 -15.60
N VAL A 8 13.88 -8.60 -15.21
CA VAL A 8 14.21 -7.20 -15.52
C VAL A 8 13.92 -6.26 -14.35
N PHE A 9 14.64 -5.14 -14.32
CA PHE A 9 14.43 -4.02 -13.42
C PHE A 9 13.99 -2.77 -14.17
N VAL A 10 13.04 -2.02 -13.62
CA VAL A 10 12.83 -0.61 -13.99
C VAL A 10 13.59 0.25 -12.99
N VAL A 11 14.71 0.84 -13.43
CA VAL A 11 15.62 1.60 -12.57
C VAL A 11 15.50 3.08 -12.87
N MET A 12 15.24 3.87 -11.84
CA MET A 12 15.27 5.33 -11.90
C MET A 12 16.69 5.81 -11.60
N VAL A 13 17.38 6.39 -12.58
CA VAL A 13 18.79 6.80 -12.49
C VAL A 13 18.96 8.27 -12.85
N ARG A 14 20.00 8.91 -12.32
CA ARG A 14 20.34 10.29 -12.68
C ARG A 14 21.21 10.30 -13.93
N THR A 15 20.73 10.91 -15.01
CA THR A 15 21.51 11.14 -16.24
C THR A 15 21.82 12.62 -16.46
N GLY A 16 21.02 13.52 -15.86
CA GLY A 16 21.23 14.97 -15.94
C GLY A 16 21.61 15.62 -14.61
N GLY A 17 21.27 16.90 -14.46
CA GLY A 17 21.56 17.71 -13.28
C GLY A 17 20.75 17.31 -12.03
N ALA A 18 20.83 18.15 -11.00
CA ALA A 18 20.08 17.95 -9.76
C ALA A 18 18.55 18.03 -9.95
N GLY A 19 17.80 17.38 -9.07
CA GLY A 19 16.35 17.44 -9.03
C GLY A 19 15.62 16.47 -9.97
N PRO A 20 14.27 16.58 -10.08
CA PRO A 20 13.41 15.63 -10.80
C PRO A 20 13.69 15.52 -12.30
N LYS A 21 14.03 16.64 -12.96
CA LYS A 21 14.28 16.71 -14.40
C LYS A 21 15.58 16.02 -14.84
N GLY A 22 16.46 15.67 -13.90
CA GLY A 22 17.70 14.94 -14.17
C GLY A 22 17.57 13.43 -14.04
N ILE A 23 16.37 12.90 -13.77
CA ILE A 23 16.13 11.46 -13.57
C ILE A 23 15.56 10.85 -14.85
N SER A 24 16.11 9.73 -15.28
CA SER A 24 15.67 8.89 -16.40
C SER A 24 15.28 7.50 -15.91
N ALA A 25 14.46 6.79 -16.68
CA ALA A 25 14.02 5.42 -16.35
C ALA A 25 14.59 4.44 -17.37
N PHE A 26 15.24 3.37 -16.91
CA PHE A 26 15.79 2.33 -17.79
C PHE A 26 15.23 0.96 -17.43
N VAL A 27 15.05 0.11 -18.44
CA VAL A 27 14.95 -1.34 -18.26
C VAL A 27 16.35 -1.93 -18.17
N VAL A 28 16.64 -2.68 -17.12
CA VAL A 28 17.94 -3.31 -16.91
C VAL A 28 17.74 -4.80 -16.70
N ASP A 29 18.40 -5.63 -17.49
CA ASP A 29 18.34 -7.10 -17.34
C ASP A 29 18.91 -7.48 -15.98
N ALA A 30 18.21 -8.35 -15.26
CA ALA A 30 18.48 -8.62 -13.85
C ALA A 30 19.78 -9.40 -13.60
N ASP A 31 20.34 -10.00 -14.64
CA ASP A 31 21.61 -10.72 -14.68
C ASP A 31 22.76 -9.90 -15.32
N SER A 32 22.52 -8.62 -15.65
CA SER A 32 23.55 -7.74 -16.22
C SER A 32 24.82 -7.74 -15.38
N ALA A 33 25.97 -7.87 -16.04
CA ALA A 33 27.27 -7.85 -15.38
C ALA A 33 27.46 -6.55 -14.57
N GLY A 34 27.87 -6.70 -13.30
CA GLY A 34 28.03 -5.60 -12.35
C GLY A 34 26.85 -5.40 -11.40
N ILE A 35 25.75 -6.15 -11.56
CA ILE A 35 24.66 -6.21 -10.58
C ILE A 35 25.04 -7.16 -9.44
N GLU A 36 24.94 -6.68 -8.21
CA GLU A 36 25.15 -7.49 -7.01
C GLU A 36 23.91 -7.47 -6.11
N TYR A 37 23.52 -8.64 -5.62
CA TYR A 37 22.40 -8.82 -4.71
C TYR A 37 22.87 -8.94 -3.26
N GLY A 38 22.34 -8.08 -2.41
CA GLY A 38 22.51 -8.20 -0.97
C GLY A 38 21.78 -9.40 -0.37
N LYS A 39 21.91 -9.53 0.95
CA LYS A 39 21.16 -10.51 1.73
C LYS A 39 19.65 -10.27 1.59
N ASN A 40 18.88 -11.35 1.74
CA ASN A 40 17.43 -11.22 1.88
C ASN A 40 17.10 -10.72 3.29
N GLU A 41 16.42 -9.59 3.37
CA GLU A 41 16.10 -8.94 4.63
C GLU A 41 14.99 -9.70 5.39
N HIS A 42 15.22 -9.86 6.69
CA HIS A 42 14.21 -10.38 7.61
C HIS A 42 13.22 -9.27 7.97
N LYS A 43 11.94 -9.51 7.67
CA LYS A 43 10.86 -8.51 7.77
C LYS A 43 9.76 -8.98 8.72
N MET A 44 9.05 -8.01 9.30
CA MET A 44 7.82 -8.26 10.06
C MET A 44 6.74 -8.91 9.19
N GLY A 45 6.35 -8.26 8.10
CA GLY A 45 5.37 -8.74 7.12
C GLY A 45 5.95 -8.92 5.73
N TRP A 46 5.09 -9.20 4.75
CA TRP A 46 5.43 -9.39 3.35
C TRP A 46 6.55 -10.42 3.16
N LYS A 47 6.47 -11.53 3.90
CA LYS A 47 7.51 -12.57 3.91
C LYS A 47 7.58 -13.38 2.61
N ALA A 48 6.47 -13.43 1.85
CA ALA A 48 6.39 -14.16 0.59
C ALA A 48 7.25 -13.53 -0.53
N GLN A 49 7.67 -12.26 -0.38
CA GLN A 49 8.48 -11.55 -1.36
C GLN A 49 9.89 -11.26 -0.79
N PRO A 50 10.97 -11.65 -1.49
CA PRO A 50 12.31 -11.32 -1.06
C PRO A 50 12.53 -9.81 -1.11
N THR A 51 13.28 -9.27 -0.16
CA THR A 51 13.68 -7.86 -0.15
C THR A 51 15.17 -7.84 0.00
N ARG A 52 15.88 -7.33 -1.01
CA ARG A 52 17.33 -7.26 -1.03
C ARG A 52 17.73 -5.87 -1.48
N THR A 53 18.83 -5.38 -0.92
CA THR A 53 19.58 -4.28 -1.55
C THR A 53 20.13 -4.77 -2.88
N ILE A 54 20.10 -3.90 -3.89
CA ILE A 54 20.72 -4.14 -5.19
C ILE A 54 21.78 -3.08 -5.40
N SER A 55 22.99 -3.51 -5.74
CA SER A 55 24.10 -2.63 -6.07
C SER A 55 24.40 -2.74 -7.56
N PHE A 56 24.64 -1.59 -8.20
CA PHE A 56 24.99 -1.49 -9.62
C PHE A 56 26.42 -0.94 -9.69
N LYS A 57 27.37 -1.76 -10.13
CA LYS A 57 28.77 -1.39 -10.31
C LYS A 57 29.17 -1.53 -11.77
N ASP A 58 29.39 -0.39 -12.42
CA ASP A 58 29.81 -0.31 -13.83
C ASP A 58 28.90 -1.11 -14.80
N VAL A 59 27.61 -1.22 -14.46
CA VAL A 59 26.59 -1.91 -15.27
C VAL A 59 26.38 -1.13 -16.56
N LYS A 60 26.60 -1.79 -17.71
CA LYS A 60 26.38 -1.21 -19.03
C LYS A 60 24.96 -1.49 -19.48
N VAL A 61 24.20 -0.44 -19.77
CA VAL A 61 22.81 -0.52 -20.22
C VAL A 61 22.71 0.08 -21.63
N PRO A 62 22.12 -0.62 -22.61
CA PRO A 62 21.90 -0.08 -23.94
C PRO A 62 21.00 1.17 -23.93
N ILE A 63 21.21 2.11 -24.85
CA ILE A 63 20.45 3.37 -24.91
C ILE A 63 18.98 3.09 -25.25
N GLU A 64 18.73 2.07 -26.06
CA GLU A 64 17.41 1.60 -26.45
C GLU A 64 16.56 1.09 -25.27
N ASN A 65 17.18 0.80 -24.13
CA ASN A 65 16.45 0.40 -22.91
C ASN A 65 15.91 1.60 -22.12
N LEU A 66 16.15 2.84 -22.57
CA LEU A 66 15.57 4.05 -22.02
C LEU A 66 14.04 4.04 -22.22
N ILE A 67 13.29 4.16 -21.13
CA ILE A 67 11.84 4.32 -21.19
C ILE A 67 11.51 5.80 -21.33
N GLY A 68 10.94 6.18 -22.47
CA GLY A 68 10.62 7.57 -22.79
C GLY A 68 11.85 8.34 -23.23
N GLU A 69 11.95 9.61 -22.83
CA GLU A 69 13.11 10.46 -23.13
C GLU A 69 13.95 10.73 -21.88
N GLU A 70 15.18 11.17 -22.09
CA GLU A 70 16.08 11.55 -21.02
C GLU A 70 15.46 12.63 -20.12
N GLY A 71 15.57 12.46 -18.80
CA GLY A 71 15.01 13.38 -17.81
C GLY A 71 13.51 13.19 -17.52
N GLN A 72 12.84 12.24 -18.18
CA GLN A 72 11.42 11.93 -17.94
C GLN A 72 11.16 10.88 -16.85
N GLY A 73 12.20 10.26 -16.29
CA GLY A 73 12.08 9.15 -15.34
C GLY A 73 11.26 9.48 -14.10
N PHE A 74 11.47 10.65 -13.49
CA PHE A 74 10.66 11.05 -12.33
C PHE A 74 9.18 11.23 -12.68
N ARG A 75 8.88 11.77 -13.87
CA ARG A 75 7.49 11.91 -14.35
C ARG A 75 6.84 10.55 -14.58
N ILE A 76 7.58 9.60 -15.14
CA ILE A 76 7.14 8.22 -15.34
C ILE A 76 6.84 7.56 -13.98
N ALA A 77 7.75 7.68 -13.01
CA ALA A 77 7.55 7.20 -11.65
C ALA A 77 6.28 7.78 -11.03
N MET A 78 6.10 9.11 -11.12
CA MET A 78 4.92 9.78 -10.58
C MET A 78 3.60 9.32 -11.20
N LYS A 79 3.58 9.06 -12.51
CA LYS A 79 2.39 8.48 -13.18
C LYS A 79 2.07 7.08 -12.69
N GLY A 80 3.08 6.26 -12.40
CA GLY A 80 2.89 4.92 -11.83
C GLY A 80 2.39 4.93 -10.39
N LEU A 81 2.76 5.94 -9.59
CA LEU A 81 2.44 6.00 -8.17
C LEU A 81 0.94 6.14 -7.88
N ASP A 82 0.15 6.82 -8.72
CA ASP A 82 -1.29 6.95 -8.47
C ASP A 82 -2.01 5.59 -8.59
N GLY A 83 -1.65 4.80 -9.61
CA GLY A 83 -2.09 3.41 -9.71
C GLY A 83 -1.58 2.56 -8.55
N GLY A 84 -0.30 2.70 -8.17
CA GLY A 84 0.30 2.00 -7.02
C GLY A 84 -0.43 2.27 -5.71
N ARG A 85 -0.77 3.53 -5.44
CA ARG A 85 -1.54 4.00 -4.27
C ARG A 85 -2.93 3.39 -4.19
N ILE A 86 -3.64 3.31 -5.31
CA ILE A 86 -4.95 2.64 -5.37
C ILE A 86 -4.75 1.15 -5.12
N ASN A 87 -3.84 0.50 -5.84
CA ASN A 87 -3.62 -0.94 -5.77
C ASN A 87 -3.26 -1.41 -4.35
N ILE A 88 -2.35 -0.70 -3.66
CA ILE A 88 -1.99 -1.06 -2.28
C ILE A 88 -3.18 -0.85 -1.33
N GLY A 89 -4.01 0.17 -1.55
CA GLY A 89 -5.25 0.38 -0.80
C GLY A 89 -6.27 -0.73 -1.04
N ILE A 90 -6.43 -1.21 -2.28
CA ILE A 90 -7.30 -2.36 -2.60
C ILE A 90 -6.81 -3.63 -1.90
N CYS A 91 -5.50 -3.89 -1.90
CA CYS A 91 -4.91 -4.99 -1.13
C CYS A 91 -5.24 -4.87 0.36
N ALA A 92 -5.23 -3.64 0.90
CA ALA A 92 -5.58 -3.39 2.30
C ALA A 92 -7.05 -3.74 2.59
N VAL A 93 -7.96 -3.30 1.73
CA VAL A 93 -9.41 -3.58 1.84
C VAL A 93 -9.70 -5.07 1.77
N GLY A 94 -9.09 -5.80 0.83
CA GLY A 94 -9.29 -7.26 0.72
C GLY A 94 -8.82 -7.99 1.99
N THR A 95 -7.69 -7.56 2.54
CA THR A 95 -7.15 -8.14 3.78
C THR A 95 -8.02 -7.82 5.01
N ALA A 96 -8.50 -6.58 5.13
CA ALA A 96 -9.40 -6.17 6.20
C ALA A 96 -10.76 -6.89 6.13
N GLN A 97 -11.30 -7.10 4.92
CA GLN A 97 -12.51 -7.88 4.73
C GLN A 97 -12.33 -9.33 5.22
N ALA A 98 -11.23 -9.98 4.82
CA ALA A 98 -10.93 -11.34 5.29
C ALA A 98 -10.79 -11.41 6.83
N ALA A 99 -10.16 -10.39 7.44
CA ALA A 99 -10.03 -10.30 8.88
C ALA A 99 -11.41 -10.11 9.58
N LEU A 100 -12.28 -9.26 9.03
CA LEU A 100 -13.63 -9.05 9.54
C LEU A 100 -14.50 -10.32 9.43
N GLU A 101 -14.46 -11.02 8.30
CA GLU A 101 -15.17 -12.29 8.10
C GLU A 101 -14.69 -13.34 9.12
N THR A 102 -13.37 -13.48 9.28
CA THR A 102 -12.75 -14.38 10.26
C THR A 102 -13.20 -14.05 11.68
N ALA A 103 -13.18 -12.77 12.07
CA ALA A 103 -13.63 -12.32 13.38
C ALA A 103 -15.12 -12.55 13.62
N THR A 104 -15.95 -12.27 12.62
CA THR A 104 -17.41 -12.43 12.71
C THR A 104 -17.79 -13.89 12.93
N ASN A 105 -17.14 -14.83 12.25
CA ASN A 105 -17.37 -16.26 12.46
C ASN A 105 -16.92 -16.68 13.86
N TYR A 106 -15.71 -16.30 14.28
CA TYR A 106 -15.15 -16.69 15.57
C TYR A 106 -16.00 -16.22 16.75
N VAL A 107 -16.48 -14.98 16.75
CA VAL A 107 -17.26 -14.42 17.88
C VAL A 107 -18.64 -15.08 18.03
N GLN A 108 -19.18 -15.66 16.96
CA GLN A 108 -20.44 -16.41 17.00
C GLN A 108 -20.25 -17.82 17.59
N GLU A 109 -19.08 -18.43 17.40
CA GLU A 109 -18.76 -19.77 17.89
C GLU A 109 -18.17 -19.74 19.30
N ARG A 110 -17.33 -18.75 19.61
CA ARG A 110 -16.62 -18.66 20.87
C ARG A 110 -17.57 -18.29 22.01
N SER A 111 -17.69 -19.16 23.00
CA SER A 111 -18.48 -18.89 24.21
C SER A 111 -17.64 -18.46 25.41
N GLN A 112 -18.10 -17.45 26.14
CA GLN A 112 -17.63 -17.05 27.47
C GLN A 112 -18.81 -16.56 28.30
N PHE A 113 -18.72 -16.64 29.62
CA PHE A 113 -19.80 -16.23 30.54
C PHE A 113 -21.16 -16.90 30.22
N GLY A 114 -21.14 -18.11 29.66
CA GLY A 114 -22.35 -18.90 29.37
C GLY A 114 -23.03 -18.63 28.02
N SER A 115 -22.49 -17.75 27.16
CA SER A 115 -23.04 -17.48 25.82
C SER A 115 -21.95 -17.18 24.79
N PRO A 116 -22.26 -17.21 23.48
CA PRO A 116 -21.37 -16.69 22.46
C PRO A 116 -20.95 -15.24 22.75
N ILE A 117 -19.68 -14.91 22.55
CA ILE A 117 -19.17 -13.55 22.81
C ILE A 117 -19.80 -12.50 21.88
N ALA A 118 -20.39 -12.92 20.76
CA ALA A 118 -21.22 -12.07 19.90
C ALA A 118 -22.42 -11.42 20.61
N THR A 119 -22.86 -11.92 21.78
CA THR A 119 -23.93 -11.29 22.57
C THR A 119 -23.45 -10.09 23.37
N LEU A 120 -22.14 -9.89 23.52
CA LEU A 120 -21.55 -8.77 24.25
C LEU A 120 -21.59 -7.51 23.38
N GLN A 121 -22.20 -6.43 23.88
CA GLN A 121 -22.33 -5.18 23.14
C GLN A 121 -20.97 -4.60 22.70
N SER A 122 -19.93 -4.74 23.52
CA SER A 122 -18.58 -4.30 23.16
C SER A 122 -18.02 -5.02 21.94
N VAL A 123 -18.37 -6.29 21.72
CA VAL A 123 -18.02 -7.05 20.51
C VAL A 123 -18.85 -6.56 19.33
N GLN A 124 -20.16 -6.37 19.52
CA GLN A 124 -21.06 -5.90 18.46
C GLN A 124 -20.66 -4.52 17.93
N PHE A 125 -20.28 -3.58 18.82
CA PHE A 125 -19.82 -2.25 18.41
C PHE A 125 -18.54 -2.33 17.59
N LYS A 126 -17.56 -3.16 18.01
CA LYS A 126 -16.34 -3.39 17.23
C LYS A 126 -16.64 -3.92 15.84
N LEU A 127 -17.52 -4.91 15.70
CA LEU A 127 -17.90 -5.44 14.38
C LEU A 127 -18.59 -4.38 13.51
N ALA A 128 -19.46 -3.57 14.10
CA ALA A 128 -20.14 -2.48 13.39
C ALA A 128 -19.15 -1.42 12.87
N ASP A 129 -18.19 -1.02 13.69
CA ASP A 129 -17.13 -0.09 13.30
C ASP A 129 -16.24 -0.70 12.23
N MET A 130 -15.80 -1.95 12.41
CA MET A 130 -14.94 -2.65 11.45
C MET A 130 -15.60 -2.77 10.07
N LEU A 131 -16.89 -3.11 10.02
CA LEU A 131 -17.65 -3.17 8.77
C LEU A 131 -17.73 -1.79 8.12
N THR A 132 -18.11 -0.77 8.90
CA THR A 132 -18.25 0.61 8.40
C THR A 132 -16.92 1.10 7.83
N GLN A 133 -15.82 0.93 8.56
CA GLN A 133 -14.47 1.32 8.12
C GLN A 133 -14.04 0.61 6.85
N THR A 134 -14.30 -0.70 6.73
CA THR A 134 -13.97 -1.49 5.53
C THR A 134 -14.73 -0.99 4.31
N ILE A 135 -16.03 -0.69 4.47
CA ILE A 135 -16.85 -0.14 3.38
C ILE A 135 -16.39 1.28 3.02
N THR A 136 -16.13 2.15 3.99
CA THR A 136 -15.62 3.51 3.75
C THR A 136 -14.29 3.49 2.98
N ALA A 137 -13.35 2.64 3.40
CA ALA A 137 -12.07 2.47 2.70
C ALA A 137 -12.27 2.06 1.24
N ARG A 138 -13.16 1.08 0.99
CA ARG A 138 -13.50 0.63 -0.37
C ARG A 138 -14.08 1.74 -1.23
N GLN A 139 -15.06 2.47 -0.71
CA GLN A 139 -15.72 3.53 -1.48
C GLN A 139 -14.75 4.66 -1.82
N MET A 140 -13.86 5.03 -0.91
CA MET A 140 -12.85 6.06 -1.18
C MET A 140 -11.88 5.64 -2.29
N LEU A 141 -11.49 4.36 -2.34
CA LEU A 141 -10.65 3.82 -3.40
C LEU A 141 -11.37 3.75 -4.75
N TYR A 142 -12.65 3.39 -4.77
CA TYR A 142 -13.46 3.39 -6.00
C TYR A 142 -13.66 4.79 -6.55
N LEU A 143 -13.85 5.78 -5.69
CA LEU A 143 -13.91 7.18 -6.10
C LEU A 143 -12.57 7.62 -6.72
N ALA A 144 -11.44 7.31 -6.08
CA ALA A 144 -10.13 7.62 -6.63
C ALA A 144 -9.87 6.94 -7.99
N ALA A 145 -10.23 5.66 -8.12
CA ALA A 145 -10.11 4.92 -9.38
C ALA A 145 -10.98 5.55 -10.48
N ASN A 146 -12.24 5.89 -10.17
CA ASN A 146 -13.11 6.57 -11.12
C ASN A 146 -12.54 7.92 -11.58
N LYS A 147 -11.94 8.70 -10.67
CA LYS A 147 -11.26 9.96 -11.01
C LYS A 147 -10.08 9.75 -11.95
N VAL A 148 -9.28 8.70 -11.72
CA VAL A 148 -8.17 8.32 -12.61
C VAL A 148 -8.68 7.93 -13.99
N ASP A 149 -9.68 7.04 -14.07
CA ASP A 149 -10.23 6.57 -15.34
C ASP A 149 -10.84 7.69 -16.19
N ASN A 150 -11.40 8.71 -15.54
CA ASN A 150 -11.98 9.88 -16.22
C ASN A 150 -10.98 11.03 -16.46
N ASN A 151 -9.68 10.82 -16.20
CA ASN A 151 -8.65 11.85 -16.32
C ASN A 151 -8.98 13.15 -15.56
N ASP A 152 -9.60 13.01 -14.39
CA ASP A 152 -9.97 14.15 -13.55
C ASP A 152 -8.71 14.89 -13.07
N ALA A 153 -8.73 16.22 -13.12
CA ALA A 153 -7.60 17.06 -12.70
C ALA A 153 -7.20 16.84 -11.23
N GLN A 154 -8.11 16.36 -10.38
CA GLN A 154 -7.91 16.09 -8.96
C GLN A 154 -7.57 14.62 -8.66
N ALA A 155 -7.41 13.76 -9.67
CA ALA A 155 -7.20 12.33 -9.49
C ALA A 155 -6.05 11.99 -8.53
N SER A 156 -4.88 12.63 -8.68
CA SER A 156 -3.73 12.39 -7.80
C SER A 156 -4.00 12.76 -6.34
N THR A 157 -4.78 13.81 -6.10
CA THR A 157 -5.19 14.24 -4.75
C THR A 157 -6.11 13.19 -4.12
N TYR A 158 -7.11 12.71 -4.87
CA TYR A 158 -8.02 11.65 -4.41
C TYR A 158 -7.28 10.32 -4.19
N CYS A 159 -6.30 9.96 -5.03
CA CYS A 159 -5.44 8.79 -4.81
C CYS A 159 -4.67 8.89 -3.49
N ALA A 160 -4.11 10.06 -3.18
CA ALA A 160 -3.40 10.29 -1.91
C ALA A 160 -4.34 10.19 -0.70
N MET A 161 -5.54 10.78 -0.78
CA MET A 161 -6.55 10.67 0.28
C MET A 161 -6.99 9.21 0.48
N ALA A 162 -7.29 8.51 -0.61
CA ALA A 162 -7.75 7.13 -0.61
C ALA A 162 -6.70 6.17 -0.04
N LYS A 163 -5.45 6.27 -0.49
CA LYS A 163 -4.35 5.43 0.03
C LYS A 163 -4.15 5.66 1.51
N ARG A 164 -4.11 6.91 1.97
CA ARG A 164 -3.94 7.22 3.39
C ARG A 164 -5.08 6.64 4.22
N LEU A 165 -6.32 6.96 3.85
CA LEU A 165 -7.51 6.57 4.60
C LEU A 165 -7.66 5.05 4.65
N SER A 166 -7.59 4.39 3.49
CA SER A 166 -7.77 2.94 3.41
C SER A 166 -6.70 2.18 4.17
N THR A 167 -5.42 2.55 4.06
CA THR A 167 -4.35 1.84 4.76
C THR A 167 -4.39 2.02 6.26
N ASP A 168 -4.82 3.18 6.77
CA ASP A 168 -5.04 3.39 8.21
C ASP A 168 -6.24 2.55 8.70
N LEU A 169 -7.41 2.71 8.08
CA LEU A 169 -8.63 2.02 8.50
C LEU A 169 -8.51 0.50 8.41
N CYS A 170 -7.96 -0.03 7.31
CA CYS A 170 -7.84 -1.47 7.12
C CYS A 170 -6.84 -2.11 8.09
N PHE A 171 -5.79 -1.39 8.49
CA PHE A 171 -4.89 -1.85 9.55
C PHE A 171 -5.63 -1.95 10.89
N ASP A 172 -6.40 -0.93 11.25
CA ASP A 172 -7.20 -0.92 12.48
C ASP A 172 -8.21 -2.07 12.52
N VAL A 173 -8.91 -2.31 11.40
CA VAL A 173 -9.84 -3.46 11.25
C VAL A 173 -9.14 -4.78 11.52
N ALA A 174 -7.96 -5.02 10.92
CA ALA A 174 -7.24 -6.27 11.13
C ALA A 174 -6.73 -6.42 12.57
N ASN A 175 -6.32 -5.31 13.19
CA ASN A 175 -5.86 -5.31 14.57
C ASN A 175 -7.02 -5.57 15.56
N GLU A 176 -8.21 -5.02 15.30
CA GLU A 176 -9.41 -5.31 16.08
C GLU A 176 -9.89 -6.76 15.90
N ALA A 177 -9.83 -7.28 14.68
CA ALA A 177 -10.09 -8.71 14.42
C ALA A 177 -9.16 -9.62 15.25
N LEU A 178 -7.86 -9.27 15.32
CA LEU A 178 -6.88 -9.94 16.18
C LEU A 178 -7.30 -9.86 17.65
N GLN A 179 -7.67 -8.67 18.12
CA GLN A 179 -8.08 -8.45 19.50
C GLN A 179 -9.32 -9.27 19.90
N LEU A 180 -10.30 -9.41 18.99
CA LEU A 180 -11.50 -10.23 19.20
C LEU A 180 -11.19 -11.73 19.38
N HIS A 181 -10.06 -12.20 18.84
CA HIS A 181 -9.58 -13.57 19.06
C HIS A 181 -8.79 -13.73 20.37
N GLY A 182 -8.48 -12.64 21.08
CA GLY A 182 -7.67 -12.67 22.28
C GLY A 182 -6.30 -13.31 22.03
N GLY A 183 -5.86 -14.21 22.91
CA GLY A 183 -4.57 -14.90 22.78
C GLY A 183 -4.43 -15.69 21.47
N TYR A 184 -5.52 -16.25 20.93
CA TYR A 184 -5.49 -17.00 19.68
C TYR A 184 -5.18 -16.13 18.46
N GLY A 185 -5.55 -14.83 18.51
CA GLY A 185 -5.21 -13.89 17.43
C GLY A 185 -3.72 -13.66 17.28
N TYR A 186 -2.93 -13.91 18.33
CA TYR A 186 -1.48 -13.80 18.34
C TYR A 186 -0.77 -15.08 17.83
N LEU A 187 -1.50 -16.20 17.75
CA LEU A 187 -0.95 -17.47 17.26
C LEU A 187 -1.02 -17.53 15.74
N ASN A 188 -0.01 -18.15 15.13
CA ASN A 188 0.08 -18.31 13.67
C ASN A 188 -0.90 -19.34 13.08
N GLU A 189 -1.64 -20.06 13.93
CA GLU A 189 -2.75 -20.92 13.52
C GLU A 189 -3.90 -20.11 12.90
N TYR A 190 -4.07 -18.86 13.35
CA TYR A 190 -5.02 -17.91 12.78
C TYR A 190 -4.31 -16.93 11.84
N PRO A 191 -4.96 -16.49 10.75
CA PRO A 191 -4.30 -15.64 9.75
C PRO A 191 -4.11 -14.18 10.22
N LEU A 192 -4.63 -13.81 11.39
CA LEU A 192 -4.79 -12.42 11.84
C LEU A 192 -3.46 -11.74 12.15
N GLU A 193 -2.55 -12.42 12.84
CA GLU A 193 -1.20 -11.88 13.10
C GLU A 193 -0.48 -11.57 11.77
N ARG A 194 -0.65 -12.42 10.76
CA ARG A 194 -0.13 -12.18 9.41
C ARG A 194 -0.80 -10.99 8.75
N HIS A 195 -2.12 -10.88 8.82
CA HIS A 195 -2.85 -9.73 8.27
C HIS A 195 -2.37 -8.40 8.88
N VAL A 196 -2.24 -8.32 10.20
CA VAL A 196 -1.72 -7.12 10.89
C VAL A 196 -0.29 -6.80 10.43
N ARG A 197 0.60 -7.80 10.40
CA ARG A 197 1.99 -7.61 9.94
C ARG A 197 2.08 -7.16 8.49
N ASP A 198 1.25 -7.71 7.61
CA ASP A 198 1.28 -7.43 6.18
C ASP A 198 0.60 -6.10 5.82
N LEU A 199 -0.39 -5.65 6.60
CA LEU A 199 -1.04 -4.35 6.41
C LEU A 199 -0.21 -3.20 6.96
N ARG A 200 0.57 -3.42 8.02
CA ARG A 200 1.36 -2.35 8.65
C ARG A 200 2.27 -1.61 7.66
N VAL A 201 2.85 -2.34 6.70
CA VAL A 201 3.77 -1.77 5.71
C VAL A 201 3.07 -0.93 4.64
N HIS A 202 1.76 -1.10 4.45
CA HIS A 202 1.00 -0.31 3.47
C HIS A 202 0.93 1.18 3.84
N GLN A 203 1.00 1.51 5.13
CA GLN A 203 1.09 2.89 5.61
C GLN A 203 2.44 3.55 5.27
N ILE A 204 3.44 2.77 4.85
CA ILE A 204 4.82 3.22 4.56
C ILE A 204 5.08 3.26 3.05
N LEU A 205 4.68 2.24 2.31
CA LEU A 205 4.93 2.11 0.86
C LEU A 205 4.02 2.99 0.02
N GLU A 206 4.38 3.16 -1.26
CA GLU A 206 3.70 4.07 -2.21
C GLU A 206 3.63 5.53 -1.72
N GLY A 207 4.64 5.89 -0.90
CA GLY A 207 4.71 7.12 -0.12
C GLY A 207 4.01 6.97 1.24
N THR A 208 4.68 7.39 2.31
CA THR A 208 4.13 7.26 3.66
C THR A 208 2.82 8.04 3.81
N ASN A 209 2.02 7.69 4.80
CA ASN A 209 0.77 8.41 5.08
C ASN A 209 1.02 9.89 5.43
N GLU A 210 2.20 10.24 5.96
CA GLU A 210 2.63 11.64 6.17
C GLU A 210 2.88 12.34 4.83
N ILE A 211 3.52 11.68 3.86
CA ILE A 211 3.68 12.23 2.52
C ILE A 211 2.33 12.39 1.81
N MET A 212 1.38 11.46 2.03
CA MET A 212 0.02 11.63 1.51
C MET A 212 -0.65 12.89 2.09
N ARG A 213 -0.46 13.17 3.38
CA ARG A 213 -0.94 14.41 4.01
C ARG A 213 -0.30 15.65 3.38
N VAL A 214 0.99 15.63 3.07
CA VAL A 214 1.67 16.73 2.36
C VAL A 214 1.09 16.97 0.97
N ILE A 215 0.77 15.92 0.22
CA ILE A 215 0.14 16.04 -1.11
C ILE A 215 -1.23 16.70 -0.98
N VAL A 216 -2.06 16.17 -0.07
CA VAL A 216 -3.43 16.67 0.15
C VAL A 216 -3.41 18.12 0.66
N SER A 217 -2.55 18.45 1.62
CA SER A 217 -2.47 19.80 2.17
C SER A 217 -2.00 20.81 1.13
N ARG A 218 -1.06 20.44 0.26
CA ARG A 218 -0.58 21.30 -0.82
C ARG A 218 -1.69 21.61 -1.82
N GLN A 219 -2.53 20.63 -2.17
CA GLN A 219 -3.66 20.88 -3.06
C GLN A 219 -4.71 21.74 -2.37
N LEU A 220 -5.05 21.42 -1.12
CA LEU A 220 -6.07 22.13 -0.34
C LEU A 220 -5.78 23.63 -0.17
N LEU A 221 -4.50 24.01 -0.09
CA LEU A 221 -4.07 25.39 0.11
C LEU A 221 -3.93 26.20 -1.19
N GLN A 222 -4.27 25.63 -2.35
CA GLN A 222 -4.37 26.40 -3.59
C GLN A 222 -5.67 27.22 -3.61
N ASP A 223 -5.65 28.35 -4.34
CA ASP A 223 -6.84 29.18 -4.52
C ASP A 223 -7.98 28.36 -5.14
N ASP A 224 -9.19 28.52 -4.62
CA ASP A 224 -10.41 27.82 -5.04
C ASP A 224 -10.40 26.28 -4.92
N ALA A 225 -9.39 25.68 -4.27
CA ALA A 225 -9.29 24.22 -4.16
C ALA A 225 -10.48 23.56 -3.45
N LEU A 226 -11.08 24.23 -2.47
CA LEU A 226 -12.21 23.69 -1.71
C LEU A 226 -13.48 23.51 -2.54
N SER A 227 -13.71 24.32 -3.57
CA SER A 227 -14.87 24.17 -4.45
C SER A 227 -14.69 23.02 -5.44
N GLN A 228 -13.44 22.73 -5.80
CA GLN A 228 -13.08 21.66 -6.73
C GLN A 228 -12.94 20.29 -6.05
N LEU A 229 -12.61 20.27 -4.76
CA LEU A 229 -12.44 19.04 -3.98
C LEU A 229 -13.72 18.56 -3.30
N ARG A 230 -14.75 19.39 -3.18
CA ARG A 230 -16.07 19.04 -2.64
C ARG A 230 -17.03 18.59 -3.74
#